data_AF-A0A9X3WU14-F1
#
_entry.id   AF-A0A9X3WU14-F1
#
_cell.length_a   1.000
_cell.length_b   1.000
_cell.length_c   1.000
_cell.angle_alpha   90.00
_cell.angle_beta   90.00
_cell.angle_gamma   90.00
#
_symmetry.space_group_name_H-M   'P 1'
#
loop_
_entity.id
_entity.type
_entity.pdbx_description
1 polymer ?
#
loop_
_entity_poly.entity_id
_entity_poly.type
_entity_poly.pdbx_seq_one_letter_code
_entity_poly.pdbx_strand_id
1 'polypeptide(L)'
;MERKKKFAEKHGFKRIDYGTTDNPFAGKVICSDCSSAFGRKVWNSNDDRFRRKVWRCNKKYAEKGKKGCNNTHIEDKVLYQIFINVFNAIIENSEYFMQKWEEKYTSENQLEKYKAKQFIEIIKDATPTTTFDANLFFKLVEKMTIYKDEKVIVTLLDGTEVECQIDK
;
A
#
# COMPACT_ATOMS: atom_id res chain seq x y z
N MET A 1 -8.62 -9.05 15.37
CA MET A 1 -8.25 -10.28 14.61
C MET A 1 -9.19 -10.54 13.44
N GLU A 2 -10.51 -10.42 13.62
CA GLU A 2 -11.51 -10.71 12.56
C GLU A 2 -11.36 -9.89 11.28
N ARG A 3 -11.16 -8.56 11.37
CA ARG A 3 -10.92 -7.69 10.19
C ARG A 3 -9.73 -8.15 9.36
N LYS A 4 -8.63 -8.55 10.01
CA LYS A 4 -7.42 -9.04 9.35
C LYS A 4 -7.68 -10.37 8.63
N LYS A 5 -8.46 -11.27 9.24
CA LYS A 5 -8.86 -12.55 8.63
C LYS A 5 -9.72 -12.33 7.39
N LYS A 6 -10.77 -11.50 7.49
CA LYS A 6 -11.65 -11.15 6.36
C LYS A 6 -10.89 -10.51 5.20
N PHE A 7 -9.94 -9.61 5.48
CA PHE A 7 -9.11 -9.02 4.44
C PHE A 7 -8.19 -10.05 3.79
N ALA A 8 -7.58 -10.95 4.57
CA ALA A 8 -6.75 -12.03 4.05
C ALA A 8 -7.54 -12.93 3.08
N GLU A 9 -8.72 -13.39 3.52
CA GLU A 9 -9.63 -14.23 2.73
C GLU A 9 -10.04 -13.53 1.43
N LYS A 10 -10.47 -12.26 1.52
CA LYS A 10 -10.90 -11.46 0.36
C LYS A 10 -9.82 -11.34 -0.72
N HIS A 11 -8.55 -11.20 -0.31
CA HIS A 11 -7.45 -10.93 -1.23
C HIS A 11 -6.58 -12.17 -1.53
N GLY A 12 -6.99 -13.35 -1.05
CA GLY A 12 -6.35 -14.63 -1.35
C GLY A 12 -5.04 -14.88 -0.57
N PHE A 13 -4.91 -14.32 0.63
CA PHE A 13 -3.79 -14.56 1.54
C PHE A 13 -4.17 -15.59 2.61
N LYS A 14 -3.22 -16.43 3.04
CA LYS A 14 -3.39 -17.28 4.23
C LYS A 14 -3.27 -16.48 5.55
N ARG A 15 -2.44 -15.42 5.58
CA ARG A 15 -2.23 -14.47 6.69
C ARG A 15 -1.75 -13.11 6.13
N ILE A 16 -2.05 -12.00 6.82
CA ILE A 16 -1.65 -10.62 6.42
C ILE A 16 -0.19 -10.29 6.73
N ASP A 17 0.41 -10.94 7.72
CA ASP A 17 1.54 -10.39 8.49
C ASP A 17 2.91 -10.81 7.95
N TYR A 18 3.25 -10.40 6.73
CA TYR A 18 4.56 -10.71 6.11
C TYR A 18 5.37 -9.46 5.70
N GLY A 19 4.87 -8.26 6.02
CA GLY A 19 5.60 -7.03 5.76
C GLY A 19 6.80 -6.92 6.68
N THR A 20 8.02 -7.06 6.15
CA THR A 20 9.26 -6.77 6.86
C THR A 20 9.87 -5.49 6.31
N THR A 21 10.89 -4.95 6.98
CA THR A 21 11.68 -3.82 6.45
C THR A 21 12.26 -4.11 5.06
N ASP A 22 12.68 -5.36 4.80
CA ASP A 22 13.21 -5.79 3.50
C ASP A 22 12.16 -6.08 2.41
N ASN A 23 10.89 -6.24 2.82
CA ASN A 23 9.76 -6.57 1.96
C ASN A 23 8.46 -5.93 2.47
N PRO A 24 8.38 -4.59 2.55
CA PRO A 24 7.31 -3.90 3.28
C PRO A 24 5.97 -4.01 2.58
N PHE A 25 5.96 -4.14 1.26
CA PHE A 25 4.73 -4.19 0.47
C PHE A 25 4.03 -5.56 0.47
N ALA A 26 4.62 -6.56 1.13
CA ALA A 26 4.03 -7.90 1.22
C ALA A 26 2.68 -7.86 1.92
N GLY A 27 1.66 -8.44 1.28
CA GLY A 27 0.30 -8.41 1.81
C GLY A 27 -0.45 -7.10 1.59
N LYS A 28 0.19 -6.06 1.03
CA LYS A 28 -0.41 -4.72 0.88
C LYS A 28 -0.69 -4.32 -0.56
N VAL A 29 -0.05 -4.92 -1.55
CA VAL A 29 -0.26 -4.59 -2.97
C VAL A 29 -1.33 -5.49 -3.57
N ILE A 30 -2.42 -4.89 -4.06
CA ILE A 30 -3.64 -5.56 -4.48
C ILE A 30 -3.93 -5.26 -5.95
N CYS A 31 -4.36 -6.28 -6.69
CA CYS A 31 -4.82 -6.13 -8.07
C CYS A 31 -6.24 -5.60 -8.13
N SER A 32 -6.46 -4.49 -8.84
CA SER A 32 -7.82 -4.01 -9.13
C SER A 32 -8.66 -5.03 -9.93
N ASP A 33 -8.06 -5.68 -10.94
CA ASP A 33 -8.81 -6.54 -11.87
C ASP A 33 -9.38 -7.82 -11.23
N CYS A 34 -8.61 -8.46 -10.35
CA CYS A 34 -8.98 -9.77 -9.81
C CYS A 34 -8.99 -9.80 -8.28
N SER A 35 -8.85 -8.63 -7.64
CA SER A 35 -8.75 -8.43 -6.18
C SER A 35 -7.66 -9.24 -5.49
N SER A 36 -6.82 -9.97 -6.22
CA SER A 36 -5.80 -10.83 -5.63
C SER A 36 -4.53 -10.05 -5.36
N ALA A 37 -3.79 -10.52 -4.37
CA ALA A 37 -2.47 -10.03 -4.03
C ALA A 37 -1.49 -9.99 -5.22
N PHE A 38 -0.63 -8.98 -5.23
CA PHE A 38 0.65 -9.03 -5.92
C PHE A 38 1.67 -9.77 -5.05
N GLY A 39 2.65 -10.40 -5.70
CA GLY A 39 3.81 -10.98 -5.04
C GLY A 39 5.11 -10.43 -5.63
N ARG A 40 6.11 -10.21 -4.77
CA ARG A 40 7.47 -9.82 -5.18
C ARG A 40 8.13 -10.94 -5.98
N LYS A 41 8.80 -10.58 -7.07
CA LYS A 41 9.60 -11.43 -7.94
C LYS A 41 10.94 -10.76 -8.18
N VAL A 42 11.97 -11.58 -8.36
CA VAL A 42 13.28 -11.13 -8.84
C VAL A 42 13.38 -11.53 -10.30
N TRP A 43 13.60 -10.55 -11.18
CA TRP A 43 13.89 -10.77 -12.59
C TRP A 43 15.38 -10.56 -12.83
N ASN A 44 15.93 -11.30 -13.80
CA ASN A 44 17.37 -11.35 -14.09
C ASN A 44 18.22 -11.68 -12.85
N SER A 45 17.87 -12.75 -12.13
CA SER A 45 18.52 -13.12 -10.87
C SER A 45 20.01 -13.46 -10.97
N ASN A 46 20.49 -13.76 -12.17
CA ASN A 46 21.85 -14.29 -12.39
C ASN A 46 22.85 -13.20 -12.79
N ASP A 47 22.40 -11.97 -13.08
CA ASP A 47 23.27 -10.83 -13.39
C ASP A 47 22.80 -9.63 -12.56
N ASP A 48 23.59 -9.30 -11.52
CA ASP A 48 23.26 -8.23 -10.58
C ASP A 48 23.13 -6.85 -11.26
N ARG A 49 23.75 -6.63 -12.43
CA ARG A 49 23.64 -5.38 -13.18
C ARG A 49 22.23 -5.14 -13.74
N PHE A 50 21.52 -6.22 -14.04
CA PHE A 50 20.17 -6.17 -14.61
C PHE A 50 19.09 -6.69 -13.66
N ARG A 51 19.48 -7.04 -12.44
CA ARG A 51 18.59 -7.60 -11.42
C ARG A 51 17.53 -6.57 -11.02
N ARG A 52 16.26 -6.96 -11.17
CA ARG A 52 15.12 -6.10 -10.81
C ARG A 52 14.20 -6.79 -9.82
N LYS A 53 13.74 -6.04 -8.83
CA LYS A 53 12.66 -6.45 -7.94
C LYS A 53 11.36 -5.86 -8.48
N VAL A 54 10.41 -6.73 -8.81
CA VAL A 54 9.12 -6.35 -9.37
C VAL A 54 7.98 -7.03 -8.63
N TRP A 55 6.85 -6.37 -8.59
CA TRP A 55 5.60 -6.89 -8.05
C TRP A 55 4.68 -7.25 -9.20
N ARG A 56 4.14 -8.46 -9.15
CA ARG A 56 3.23 -8.98 -10.18
C ARG A 56 2.05 -9.68 -9.53
N CYS A 57 0.86 -9.48 -10.09
CA CYS A 57 -0.35 -10.19 -9.65
C CYS A 57 -0.11 -11.71 -9.58
N ASN A 58 -0.41 -12.33 -8.45
CA ASN A 58 -0.20 -13.77 -8.24
C ASN A 58 -1.12 -14.64 -9.11
N LYS A 59 -2.29 -14.13 -9.51
CA LYS A 59 -3.21 -14.83 -10.43
C LYS A 59 -2.86 -14.67 -11.92
N LYS A 60 -1.79 -13.95 -12.26
CA LYS A 60 -1.40 -13.76 -13.67
C LYS A 60 -1.11 -15.07 -14.39
N TYR A 61 -0.48 -16.02 -13.71
CA TYR A 61 -0.16 -17.35 -14.22
C TYR A 61 -0.49 -18.42 -13.16
N ALA A 62 -1.74 -18.41 -12.68
CA ALA A 62 -2.18 -19.40 -11.69
C ALA A 62 -2.08 -20.83 -12.23
N GLU A 63 -2.34 -21.01 -13.53
CA GLU A 63 -2.08 -22.23 -14.28
C GLU A 63 -0.89 -22.01 -15.23
N LYS A 64 0.05 -22.96 -15.26
CA LYS A 64 1.23 -22.86 -16.12
C LYS A 64 0.80 -22.77 -17.58
N GLY A 65 1.30 -21.75 -18.28
CA GLY A 65 0.98 -21.52 -19.69
C GLY A 65 -0.35 -20.81 -19.97
N LYS A 66 -1.18 -20.54 -18.94
CA LYS A 66 -2.43 -19.79 -19.10
C LYS A 66 -2.36 -18.44 -18.40
N LYS A 67 -2.68 -17.38 -19.14
CA LYS A 67 -2.76 -16.02 -18.60
C LYS A 67 -4.11 -15.83 -17.89
N GLY A 68 -4.10 -15.79 -16.56
CA GLY A 68 -5.31 -15.63 -15.74
C GLY A 68 -5.69 -14.17 -15.46
N CYS A 69 -4.71 -13.28 -15.33
CA CYS A 69 -4.93 -11.85 -15.04
C CYS A 69 -4.16 -10.98 -16.03
N ASN A 70 -4.81 -9.90 -16.48
CA ASN A 70 -4.26 -8.98 -17.48
C ASN A 70 -3.52 -7.78 -16.88
N ASN A 71 -3.45 -7.66 -15.55
CA ASN A 71 -2.73 -6.57 -14.90
C ASN A 71 -1.22 -6.58 -15.22
N THR A 72 -0.61 -5.40 -15.11
CA THR A 72 0.81 -5.17 -15.40
C THR A 72 1.67 -5.53 -14.16
N HIS A 73 2.96 -5.25 -14.24
CA HIS A 73 3.87 -5.38 -13.11
C HIS A 73 4.33 -3.98 -12.70
N ILE A 74 4.77 -3.83 -11.46
CA ILE A 74 5.30 -2.58 -10.93
C ILE A 74 6.67 -2.81 -10.31
N GLU A 75 7.64 -1.94 -10.55
CA GLU A 75 8.97 -2.06 -9.94
C GLU A 75 8.90 -1.70 -8.44
N ASP A 76 9.73 -2.33 -7.62
CA ASP A 76 9.80 -2.10 -6.17
C ASP A 76 10.01 -0.61 -5.86
N LYS A 77 10.93 0.04 -6.60
CA LYS A 77 11.25 1.48 -6.50
C LYS A 77 10.04 2.40 -6.68
N VAL A 78 9.11 2.02 -7.55
CA VAL A 78 7.92 2.83 -7.84
C VAL A 78 6.96 2.79 -6.65
N LEU A 79 6.80 1.63 -5.99
CA LEU A 79 5.97 1.54 -4.78
C LEU A 79 6.53 2.39 -3.63
N TYR A 80 7.85 2.42 -3.47
CA TYR A 80 8.51 3.31 -2.50
C TYR A 80 8.21 4.78 -2.82
N GLN A 81 8.37 5.19 -4.08
CA GLN A 81 8.11 6.56 -4.51
C GLN A 81 6.64 6.97 -4.33
N ILE A 82 5.69 6.09 -4.67
CA ILE A 82 4.26 6.36 -4.47
C ILE A 82 3.98 6.65 -3.00
N PHE A 83 4.53 5.86 -2.07
CA PHE A 83 4.31 6.12 -0.65
C PHE A 83 4.89 7.47 -0.21
N ILE A 84 6.12 7.79 -0.65
CA ILE A 84 6.75 9.10 -0.35
C ILE A 84 5.85 10.24 -0.84
N ASN A 85 5.36 10.14 -2.09
CA ASN A 85 4.49 11.17 -2.67
C ASN A 85 3.18 11.30 -1.89
N VAL A 86 2.54 10.19 -1.51
CA VAL A 86 1.32 10.21 -0.70
C VAL A 86 1.57 10.82 0.67
N PHE A 87 2.67 10.46 1.33
CA PHE A 87 2.99 10.99 2.64
C PHE A 87 3.26 12.49 2.59
N ASN A 88 4.04 12.96 1.61
CA ASN A 88 4.30 14.39 1.42
C ASN A 88 3.01 15.16 1.08
N ALA A 89 2.14 14.60 0.23
CA ALA A 89 0.84 15.20 -0.06
C ALA A 89 -0.05 15.30 1.19
N ILE A 90 0.02 14.34 2.11
CA ILE A 90 -0.69 14.41 3.40
C ILE A 90 -0.14 15.55 4.26
N ILE A 91 1.18 15.73 4.31
CA ILE A 91 1.82 16.82 5.08
C ILE A 91 1.50 18.19 4.49
N GLU A 92 1.60 18.33 3.17
CA GLU A 92 1.27 19.56 2.44
C GLU A 92 -0.19 19.98 2.65
N ASN A 93 -1.09 19.01 2.85
CA ASN A 93 -2.51 19.23 3.13
C ASN A 93 -2.85 18.91 4.59
N SER A 94 -1.89 19.05 5.52
CA SER A 94 -2.02 18.61 6.91
C SER A 94 -3.22 19.23 7.63
N GLU A 95 -3.54 20.50 7.39
CA GLU A 95 -4.72 21.17 7.98
C GLU A 95 -6.02 20.41 7.69
N TYR A 96 -6.25 20.02 6.43
CA TYR A 96 -7.42 19.25 6.01
C TYR A 96 -7.47 17.87 6.70
N PHE A 97 -6.33 17.18 6.75
CA PHE A 97 -6.25 15.86 7.37
C PHE A 97 -6.42 15.90 8.88
N MET A 98 -5.85 16.91 9.54
CA MET A 98 -5.98 17.14 10.98
C MET A 98 -7.44 17.40 11.35
N GLN A 99 -8.12 18.33 10.66
CA GLN A 99 -9.53 18.59 10.89
C GLN A 99 -10.38 17.31 10.72
N LYS A 100 -10.16 16.57 9.63
CA LYS A 100 -10.86 15.31 9.36
C LYS A 100 -10.67 14.28 10.48
N TRP A 101 -9.49 14.17 11.06
CA TRP A 101 -9.22 13.22 12.15
C TRP A 101 -9.72 13.72 13.50
N GLU A 102 -9.72 15.03 13.74
CA GLU A 102 -10.35 15.65 14.92
C GLU A 102 -11.86 15.46 14.92
N GLU A 103 -12.53 15.55 13.77
CA GLU A 103 -13.97 15.26 13.66
C GLU A 103 -14.28 13.80 14.05
N LYS A 104 -13.42 12.85 13.65
CA LYS A 104 -13.54 11.43 14.05
C LYS A 104 -13.37 11.22 15.55
N TYR A 105 -12.84 12.19 16.30
CA TYR A 105 -12.74 12.14 17.75
C TYR A 105 -14.11 12.18 18.45
N THR A 106 -15.14 12.68 17.76
CA THR A 106 -16.52 12.69 18.27
C THR A 106 -17.27 11.39 17.99
N SER A 107 -16.77 10.53 17.10
CA SER A 107 -17.43 9.26 16.71
C SER A 107 -17.61 8.29 17.89
N GLU A 108 -18.70 7.54 17.94
CA GLU A 108 -18.88 6.49 18.97
C GLU A 108 -17.93 5.30 18.77
N ASN A 109 -17.32 5.18 17.59
CA ASN A 109 -16.42 4.08 17.26
C ASN A 109 -15.02 4.27 17.89
N GLN A 110 -14.74 3.52 18.95
CA GLN A 110 -13.47 3.55 19.67
C GLN A 110 -12.25 3.26 18.78
N LEU A 111 -12.40 2.41 17.76
CA LEU A 111 -11.31 2.09 16.84
C LEU A 111 -10.99 3.27 15.90
N GLU A 112 -12.01 4.01 15.46
CA GLU A 112 -11.82 5.20 14.63
C GLU A 112 -11.14 6.32 15.42
N LYS A 113 -11.59 6.55 16.67
CA LYS A 113 -10.94 7.46 17.62
C LYS A 113 -9.46 7.13 17.82
N TYR A 114 -9.14 5.86 18.09
CA TYR A 114 -7.76 5.42 18.29
C TYR A 114 -6.89 5.68 17.06
N LYS A 115 -7.38 5.34 15.86
CA LYS A 115 -6.63 5.54 14.61
C LYS A 115 -6.42 7.02 14.29
N ALA A 116 -7.45 7.84 14.49
CA ALA A 116 -7.36 9.29 14.30
C ALA A 116 -6.26 9.88 15.18
N LYS A 117 -6.21 9.51 16.47
CA LYS A 117 -5.12 9.92 17.38
C LYS A 117 -3.75 9.55 16.85
N GLN A 118 -3.56 8.29 16.43
CA GLN A 118 -2.27 7.84 15.89
C GLN A 118 -1.86 8.64 14.66
N PHE A 119 -2.81 8.94 13.76
CA PHE A 119 -2.51 9.68 12.53
C PHE A 119 -2.14 11.14 12.83
N ILE A 120 -2.87 11.77 13.75
CA ILE A 120 -2.54 13.11 14.26
C ILE A 120 -1.13 13.13 14.89
N GLU A 121 -0.82 12.18 15.77
CA GLU A 121 0.51 12.08 16.40
C GLU A 121 1.63 11.88 15.38
N ILE A 122 1.38 11.15 14.30
CA ILE A 122 2.36 10.93 13.23
C ILE A 122 2.63 12.22 12.45
N ILE A 123 1.60 13.03 12.18
CA ILE A 123 1.69 14.13 11.21
C ILE A 123 1.92 15.50 11.85
N LYS A 124 1.52 15.68 13.12
CA LYS A 124 1.61 16.96 13.83
C LYS A 124 2.96 17.66 13.69
N ASP A 125 4.05 16.90 13.79
CA ASP A 125 5.43 17.41 13.70
C ASP A 125 6.20 16.79 12.52
N ALA A 126 5.49 16.18 11.56
CA ALA A 126 6.11 15.56 10.40
C ALA A 126 6.55 16.60 9.37
N THR A 127 7.67 16.31 8.72
CA THR A 127 8.18 17.09 7.58
C THR A 127 8.22 16.22 6.33
N PRO A 128 8.14 16.83 5.12
CA PRO A 128 8.27 16.08 3.88
C PRO A 128 9.56 15.28 3.84
N THR A 129 9.49 14.06 3.32
CA THR A 129 10.63 13.14 3.24
C THR A 129 10.96 12.81 1.79
N THR A 130 12.21 12.44 1.55
CA THR A 130 12.68 11.87 0.27
C THR A 130 13.01 10.38 0.40
N THR A 131 12.84 9.81 1.60
CA THR A 131 13.19 8.43 1.92
C THR A 131 11.98 7.66 2.44
N PHE A 132 11.92 6.37 2.12
CA PHE A 132 10.85 5.49 2.58
C PHE A 132 11.12 4.97 3.99
N ASP A 133 10.15 5.12 4.88
CA ASP A 133 10.13 4.51 6.20
C ASP A 133 9.06 3.41 6.27
N ALA A 134 9.50 2.16 6.48
CA ALA A 134 8.61 1.00 6.58
C ALA A 134 7.67 1.07 7.79
N ASN A 135 8.13 1.58 8.93
CA ASN A 135 7.31 1.69 10.13
C ASN A 135 6.19 2.71 9.91
N LEU A 136 6.51 3.84 9.29
CA LEU A 136 5.54 4.85 8.92
C LEU A 136 4.52 4.30 7.92
N PHE A 137 5.00 3.60 6.89
CA PHE A 137 4.15 2.92 5.93
C PHE A 137 3.18 1.94 6.59
N PHE A 138 3.64 1.13 7.55
CA PHE A 138 2.77 0.19 8.28
C PHE A 138 1.73 0.88 9.17
N LYS A 139 2.07 2.03 9.74
CA LYS A 139 1.18 2.83 10.59
C LYS A 139 0.13 3.61 9.80
N LEU A 140 0.39 3.94 8.54
CA LEU A 140 -0.51 4.76 7.72
C LEU A 140 -1.28 3.96 6.67
N VAL A 141 -0.63 3.04 5.96
CA VAL A 141 -1.19 2.42 4.75
C VAL A 141 -1.87 1.09 5.04
N GLU A 142 -3.12 0.95 4.60
CA GLU A 142 -3.84 -0.33 4.60
C GLU A 142 -3.43 -1.19 3.40
N LYS A 143 -3.54 -0.63 2.19
CA LYS A 143 -3.22 -1.30 0.92
C LYS A 143 -2.89 -0.31 -0.19
N MET A 144 -2.26 -0.80 -1.24
CA MET A 144 -2.04 -0.12 -2.51
C MET A 144 -2.72 -0.93 -3.62
N THR A 145 -3.70 -0.35 -4.30
CA THR A 145 -4.48 -1.01 -5.35
C THR A 145 -3.96 -0.58 -6.72
N ILE A 146 -3.46 -1.53 -7.50
CA ILE A 146 -2.81 -1.28 -8.80
C ILE A 146 -3.82 -1.48 -9.93
N TYR A 147 -4.00 -0.45 -10.75
CA TYR A 147 -4.82 -0.48 -11.97
C TYR A 147 -3.97 -0.69 -13.22
N LYS A 148 -4.64 -1.09 -14.32
CA LYS A 148 -3.96 -1.43 -15.58
C LYS A 148 -3.39 -0.20 -16.29
N ASP A 149 -4.11 0.90 -16.19
CA ASP A 149 -3.82 2.23 -16.72
C ASP A 149 -2.81 3.00 -15.86
N GLU A 150 -1.96 2.29 -15.13
CA GLU A 150 -0.85 2.89 -14.37
C GLU A 150 -1.29 3.82 -13.23
N LYS A 151 -2.58 3.76 -12.88
CA LYS A 151 -3.15 4.36 -11.70
C LYS A 151 -2.93 3.47 -10.47
N VAL A 152 -2.61 4.10 -9.35
CA VAL A 152 -2.52 3.46 -8.04
C VAL A 152 -3.40 4.19 -7.04
N ILE A 153 -4.24 3.45 -6.33
CA ILE A 153 -5.00 3.98 -5.20
C ILE A 153 -4.36 3.48 -3.91
N VAL A 154 -3.84 4.38 -3.11
CA VAL A 154 -3.35 4.09 -1.76
C VAL A 154 -4.50 4.29 -0.78
N THR A 155 -4.94 3.21 -0.14
CA THR A 155 -5.94 3.27 0.93
C THR A 155 -5.20 3.33 2.27
N LEU A 156 -5.44 4.40 3.04
CA LEU A 156 -4.94 4.57 4.40
C LEU A 156 -5.75 3.74 5.40
N LEU A 157 -5.20 3.47 6.58
CA LEU A 157 -5.87 2.68 7.62
C LEU A 157 -7.12 3.34 8.20
N ASP A 158 -7.29 4.65 8.00
CA ASP A 158 -8.49 5.39 8.36
C ASP A 158 -9.58 5.35 7.28
N GLY A 159 -9.32 4.67 6.15
CA GLY A 159 -10.22 4.51 5.01
C GLY A 159 -10.05 5.55 3.90
N THR A 160 -9.19 6.56 4.07
CA THR A 160 -8.94 7.55 3.02
C THR A 160 -8.29 6.90 1.80
N GLU A 161 -8.76 7.24 0.62
CA GLU A 161 -8.15 6.81 -0.64
C GLU A 161 -7.44 8.01 -1.28
N VAL A 162 -6.15 7.83 -1.58
CA VAL A 162 -5.32 8.80 -2.28
C VAL A 162 -4.94 8.21 -3.63
N GLU A 163 -5.27 8.91 -4.69
CA GLU A 163 -4.96 8.51 -6.06
C GLU A 163 -3.58 9.03 -6.46
N CYS A 164 -2.79 8.17 -7.11
CA CYS A 164 -1.49 8.52 -7.67
C CYS A 164 -1.38 7.95 -9.08
N GLN A 165 -0.75 8.69 -9.98
CA GLN A 165 -0.33 8.17 -11.28
C GLN A 165 1.12 7.68 -11.19
N ILE A 166 1.43 6.60 -11.91
CA ILE A 166 2.81 6.15 -12.07
C ILE A 166 3.42 6.96 -13.20
N ASP A 167 4.30 7.90 -12.87
CA ASP A 167 5.16 8.54 -13.86
C ASP A 167 6.23 7.51 -14.29
N LYS A 168 6.30 7.23 -15.59
CA LYS A 168 7.26 6.29 -16.19
C LYS A 168 8.46 6.97 -16.82
#